data_AF-A0A1H9LCB2-F1
#
_entry.id   AF-A0A1H9LCB2-F1
#
_cell.length_a   1.000
_cell.length_b   1.000
_cell.length_c   1.000
_cell.angle_alpha   90.00
_cell.angle_beta   90.00
_cell.angle_gamma   90.00
#
_symmetry.space_group_name_H-M   'P 1'
#
loop_
_entity.id
_entity.type
_entity.pdbx_description
1 polymer ?
#
loop_
_entity_poly.entity_id
_entity_poly.type
_entity_poly.pdbx_seq_one_letter_code
_entity_poly.pdbx_strand_id
1 'polypeptide(L)'
;MNTEGMVQMTQKQKLFYLLKNIHTKQLQLLDYLLQSEEDVWTFNNEFLHHTKNVVSDIYQFRYYKRTHFEISLEEFLSSYRLDKKTALEILFYHPITGHDLRSCDESGKSPEELYNLSIKNPMHTMIGLVKDWDILESEINIKTKLESYL
;
A
#
# COMPACT_ATOMS: atom_id res chain seq x y z
N MET A 1 -44.70 1.42 -1.60
CA MET A 1 -43.42 2.18 -1.65
C MET A 1 -42.94 2.31 -0.21
N ASN A 2 -41.91 1.55 0.18
CA ASN A 2 -41.31 1.65 1.52
C ASN A 2 -40.00 2.43 1.40
N THR A 3 -40.07 3.72 1.65
CA THR A 3 -38.95 4.66 1.80
C THR A 3 -38.66 4.90 3.28
N GLU A 4 -38.64 3.84 4.08
CA GLU A 4 -38.39 3.89 5.52
C GLU A 4 -37.37 2.80 5.85
N GLY A 5 -36.08 3.14 5.71
CA GLY A 5 -34.99 2.19 5.91
C GLY A 5 -33.64 2.60 5.30
N MET A 6 -33.55 3.74 4.60
CA MET A 6 -32.23 4.31 4.26
C MET A 6 -31.64 4.95 5.53
N VAL A 7 -31.04 4.10 6.37
CA VAL A 7 -29.94 4.50 7.25
C VAL A 7 -29.01 5.36 6.41
N GLN A 8 -28.73 6.59 6.84
CA GLN A 8 -27.80 7.47 6.12
C GLN A 8 -26.43 6.79 6.07
N MET A 9 -26.12 6.15 4.95
CA MET A 9 -24.83 5.52 4.74
C MET A 9 -23.73 6.59 4.72
N THR A 10 -22.63 6.33 5.42
CA THR A 10 -21.43 7.18 5.36
C THR A 10 -20.84 7.18 3.94
N GLN A 11 -19.98 8.15 3.62
CA GLN A 11 -19.33 8.19 2.30
C GLN A 11 -18.51 6.93 2.04
N LYS A 12 -17.78 6.44 3.05
CA LYS A 12 -17.07 5.15 2.99
C LYS A 12 -18.03 4.00 2.70
N GLN A 13 -19.17 3.90 3.38
CA GLN A 13 -20.15 2.84 3.13
C GLN A 13 -20.73 2.88 1.71
N LYS A 14 -21.02 4.08 1.18
CA LYS A 14 -21.47 4.24 -0.21
C LYS A 14 -20.41 3.78 -1.21
N LEU A 15 -19.15 4.15 -0.98
CA LEU A 15 -18.02 3.72 -1.82
C LEU A 15 -17.90 2.19 -1.85
N PHE A 16 -17.89 1.53 -0.69
CA PHE A 16 -17.78 0.07 -0.61
C PHE A 16 -18.98 -0.65 -1.24
N TYR A 17 -20.17 -0.06 -1.18
CA TYR A 17 -21.33 -0.59 -1.89
C TYR A 17 -21.16 -0.55 -3.42
N LEU A 18 -20.58 0.53 -3.97
CA LEU A 18 -20.28 0.66 -5.40
C LEU A 18 -19.20 -0.33 -5.85
N LEU A 19 -18.22 -0.58 -4.98
CA LEU A 19 -17.06 -1.42 -5.27
C LEU A 19 -17.22 -2.90 -4.88
N LYS A 20 -18.42 -3.33 -4.49
CA LYS A 20 -18.70 -4.68 -3.94
C LYS A 20 -18.30 -5.86 -4.84
N ASN A 21 -18.15 -5.63 -6.14
CA ASN A 21 -17.77 -6.66 -7.12
C ASN A 21 -16.24 -6.79 -7.29
N ILE A 22 -15.45 -5.95 -6.63
CA ILE A 22 -13.99 -6.05 -6.64
C ILE A 22 -13.55 -7.19 -5.73
N HIS A 23 -12.45 -7.85 -6.11
CA HIS A 23 -11.88 -8.95 -5.34
C HIS A 23 -11.53 -8.52 -3.90
N THR A 24 -11.81 -9.41 -2.94
CA THR A 24 -11.82 -9.10 -1.50
C THR A 24 -10.50 -8.51 -0.97
N LYS A 25 -9.35 -8.99 -1.48
CA LYS A 25 -8.04 -8.49 -1.05
C LYS A 25 -7.83 -7.00 -1.38
N GLN A 26 -8.30 -6.55 -2.55
CA GLN A 26 -8.20 -5.15 -2.96
C GLN A 26 -9.14 -4.26 -2.14
N LEU A 27 -10.32 -4.77 -1.79
CA LEU A 27 -11.23 -4.06 -0.88
C LEU A 27 -10.65 -3.97 0.55
N GLN A 28 -9.98 -5.02 1.04
CA GLN A 28 -9.26 -4.97 2.32
C GLN A 28 -8.13 -3.94 2.31
N LEU A 29 -7.36 -3.88 1.22
CA LEU A 29 -6.35 -2.85 1.04
C LEU A 29 -6.98 -1.45 1.04
N LEU A 30 -8.04 -1.24 0.25
CA LEU A 30 -8.73 0.05 0.21
C LEU A 30 -9.29 0.43 1.58
N ASP A 31 -9.85 -0.52 2.33
CA ASP A 31 -10.39 -0.27 3.67
C ASP A 31 -9.29 0.19 4.64
N TYR A 32 -8.12 -0.44 4.54
CA TYR A 32 -6.93 -0.07 5.28
C TYR A 32 -6.37 1.30 4.87
N LEU A 33 -6.48 1.71 3.60
CA LEU A 33 -5.99 3.02 3.16
C LEU A 33 -6.93 4.17 3.56
N LEU A 34 -8.22 3.89 3.70
CA LEU A 34 -9.26 4.87 4.01
C LEU A 34 -9.46 5.00 5.53
N GLN A 35 -8.52 5.66 6.21
CA GLN A 35 -8.52 5.81 7.67
C GLN A 35 -9.25 7.08 8.14
N SER A 36 -9.44 8.08 7.27
CA SER A 36 -10.15 9.32 7.57
C SER A 36 -11.20 9.66 6.51
N GLU A 37 -12.09 10.62 6.81
CA GLU A 37 -13.02 11.17 5.80
C GLU A 37 -12.26 11.90 4.67
N GLU A 38 -11.09 12.48 4.97
CA GLU A 38 -10.20 13.06 3.97
C GLU A 38 -9.68 12.00 3.00
N ASP A 39 -9.24 10.84 3.50
CA ASP A 39 -8.81 9.74 2.62
C ASP A 39 -9.94 9.31 1.67
N VAL A 40 -11.18 9.24 2.16
CA VAL A 40 -12.37 8.89 1.35
C VAL A 40 -12.63 9.95 0.29
N TRP A 41 -12.52 11.23 0.66
CA TRP A 41 -12.68 12.33 -0.27
C TRP A 41 -11.59 12.33 -1.34
N THR A 42 -10.31 12.22 -0.95
CA THR A 42 -9.17 12.19 -1.86
C THR A 42 -9.28 11.01 -2.81
N PHE A 43 -9.55 9.80 -2.31
CA PHE A 43 -9.71 8.63 -3.17
C PHE A 43 -10.86 8.81 -4.19
N ASN A 44 -12.03 9.30 -3.75
CA ASN A 44 -13.18 9.46 -4.64
C ASN A 44 -13.00 10.53 -5.72
N ASN A 45 -12.33 11.63 -5.39
CA ASN A 45 -12.24 12.79 -6.29
C ASN A 45 -10.94 12.83 -7.10
N GLU A 46 -9.86 12.22 -6.59
CA GLU A 46 -8.52 12.31 -7.20
C GLU A 46 -7.95 10.97 -7.70
N PHE A 47 -8.63 9.85 -7.47
CA PHE A 47 -8.13 8.53 -7.90
C PHE A 47 -9.21 7.71 -8.59
N LEU A 48 -10.38 7.59 -7.97
CA LEU A 48 -11.45 6.75 -8.49
C LEU A 48 -11.84 7.20 -9.90
N HIS A 49 -11.75 6.26 -10.86
CA HIS A 49 -12.02 6.45 -12.30
C HIS A 49 -10.90 7.10 -13.13
N HIS A 50 -9.76 7.46 -12.54
CA HIS A 50 -8.64 8.03 -13.30
C HIS A 50 -8.04 7.04 -14.30
N THR A 51 -7.88 5.78 -13.92
CA THR A 51 -7.27 4.77 -14.80
C THR A 51 -8.29 3.90 -15.53
N LYS A 52 -9.60 4.14 -15.34
CA LYS A 52 -10.70 3.23 -15.70
C LYS A 52 -10.58 1.82 -15.08
N ASN A 53 -9.63 1.62 -14.17
CA ASN A 53 -9.36 0.36 -13.49
C ASN A 53 -9.21 0.62 -12.00
N VAL A 54 -10.25 0.28 -11.23
CA VAL A 54 -10.26 0.55 -9.78
C VAL A 54 -9.11 -0.12 -9.04
N VAL A 55 -8.63 -1.29 -9.50
CA VAL A 55 -7.47 -1.93 -8.88
C VAL A 55 -6.23 -1.05 -9.03
N SER A 56 -6.00 -0.49 -10.22
CA SER A 56 -4.91 0.45 -10.45
C SER A 56 -5.08 1.73 -9.63
N ASP A 57 -6.31 2.26 -9.52
CA ASP A 57 -6.61 3.44 -8.70
C ASP A 57 -6.27 3.18 -7.21
N ILE A 58 -6.58 2.01 -6.67
CA ILE A 58 -6.24 1.61 -5.28
C ILE A 58 -4.72 1.60 -5.08
N TYR A 59 -3.96 1.01 -6.01
CA TYR A 59 -2.49 0.97 -5.89
C TYR A 59 -1.85 2.35 -6.07
N GLN A 60 -2.40 3.21 -6.93
CA GLN A 60 -1.96 4.60 -7.05
C GLN A 60 -2.23 5.39 -5.77
N PHE A 61 -3.39 5.19 -5.14
CA PHE A 61 -3.69 5.82 -3.86
C PHE A 61 -2.76 5.34 -2.74
N ARG A 62 -2.43 4.04 -2.70
CA ARG A 62 -1.39 3.52 -1.80
C ARG A 62 -0.04 4.20 -2.02
N TYR A 63 0.38 4.34 -3.27
CA TYR A 63 1.63 5.03 -3.61
C TYR A 63 1.61 6.49 -3.12
N TYR A 64 0.51 7.21 -3.36
CA TYR A 64 0.31 8.56 -2.86
C TYR A 64 0.47 8.62 -1.33
N LYS A 65 -0.18 7.72 -0.59
CA LYS A 65 -0.07 7.68 0.88
C LYS A 65 1.37 7.47 1.33
N ARG A 66 2.12 6.55 0.69
CA ARG A 66 3.52 6.28 1.03
C ARG A 66 4.45 7.47 0.81
N THR A 67 4.22 8.26 -0.23
CA THR A 67 5.11 9.39 -0.58
C THR A 67 4.74 10.69 0.12
N HIS A 68 3.49 10.84 0.60
CA HIS A 68 3.03 12.05 1.27
C HIS A 68 3.03 11.95 2.80
N PHE A 69 3.04 10.73 3.34
CA PHE A 69 3.02 10.47 4.79
C PHE A 69 4.14 9.51 5.18
N GLU A 70 5.37 9.88 4.80
CA GLU A 70 6.55 9.06 5.05
C GLU A 70 6.89 9.02 6.55
N ILE A 71 7.08 7.82 7.08
CA ILE A 71 7.63 7.59 8.42
C ILE A 71 9.15 7.74 8.38
N SER A 72 9.75 8.41 9.38
CA SER A 72 11.22 8.46 9.46
C SER A 72 11.82 7.11 9.83
N LEU A 73 13.11 6.90 9.50
CA LEU A 73 13.81 5.67 9.89
C LEU A 73 13.77 5.45 11.41
N GLU A 74 13.96 6.50 12.20
CA GLU A 74 13.95 6.41 13.67
C GLU A 74 12.59 5.96 14.22
N GLU A 75 11.50 6.57 13.73
CA GLU A 75 10.13 6.19 14.11
C GLU A 75 9.80 4.76 13.67
N PHE A 76 10.23 4.37 12.47
CA PHE A 76 10.06 3.01 11.97
C PHE A 76 10.79 2.00 12.86
N LEU A 77 12.09 2.19 13.13
CA LEU A 77 12.87 1.27 13.96
C LEU A 77 12.31 1.15 15.38
N SER A 78 11.87 2.28 15.94
CA SER A 78 11.23 2.31 17.26
C SER A 78 9.93 1.50 17.26
N SER A 79 9.06 1.73 16.27
CA SER A 79 7.79 0.99 16.12
C SER A 79 8.04 -0.50 15.85
N TYR A 80 9.03 -0.84 15.03
CA TYR A 80 9.35 -2.20 14.64
C TYR A 80 9.82 -3.06 15.82
N ARG A 81 10.55 -2.47 16.77
CA ARG A 81 10.97 -3.15 18.01
C ARG A 81 9.80 -3.45 18.94
N LEU A 82 8.75 -2.64 18.90
CA LEU A 82 7.55 -2.79 19.73
C LEU A 82 6.55 -3.76 19.09
N ASP A 83 6.23 -3.52 17.82
CA ASP A 83 5.31 -4.32 17.03
C ASP A 83 5.75 -4.32 15.56
N LYS A 84 6.49 -5.38 15.19
CA LYS A 84 6.96 -5.62 13.83
C LYS A 84 5.84 -5.56 12.80
N LYS A 85 4.67 -6.14 13.09
CA LYS A 85 3.56 -6.22 12.13
C LYS A 85 3.04 -4.82 11.83
N THR A 86 2.69 -4.08 12.87
CA THR A 86 2.15 -2.71 12.73
C THR A 86 3.16 -1.79 12.06
N ALA A 87 4.45 -1.88 12.42
CA ALA A 87 5.49 -1.07 11.79
C ALA A 87 5.62 -1.34 10.27
N LEU A 88 5.53 -2.60 9.86
CA LEU A 88 5.54 -2.97 8.44
C LEU A 88 4.26 -2.53 7.71
N GLU A 89 3.10 -2.63 8.37
CA GLU A 89 1.83 -2.15 7.80
C GLU A 89 1.89 -0.65 7.50
N ILE A 90 2.45 0.15 8.42
CA ILE A 90 2.67 1.59 8.25
C ILE A 90 3.68 1.86 7.14
N LEU A 91 4.85 1.21 7.17
CA LEU A 91 5.92 1.43 6.19
C LEU A 91 5.47 1.15 4.74
N PHE A 92 4.68 0.09 4.55
CA PHE A 92 4.22 -0.34 3.21
C PHE A 92 2.83 0.16 2.83
N TYR A 93 2.12 0.82 3.75
CA TYR A 93 0.69 1.17 3.64
C TYR A 93 -0.13 0.00 3.12
N HIS A 94 0.02 -1.16 3.76
CA HIS A 94 -0.57 -2.40 3.31
C HIS A 94 -0.86 -3.34 4.48
N PRO A 95 -2.04 -3.99 4.56
CA PRO A 95 -2.29 -5.03 5.55
C PRO A 95 -1.26 -6.16 5.45
N ILE A 96 -0.62 -6.52 6.56
CA ILE A 96 0.42 -7.55 6.59
C ILE A 96 -0.16 -8.83 7.21
N THR A 97 -0.06 -9.94 6.48
CA THR A 97 -0.50 -11.24 6.98
C THR A 97 0.64 -11.98 7.69
N GLY A 98 0.30 -13.04 8.44
CA GLY A 98 1.33 -13.90 9.06
C GLY A 98 2.24 -14.59 8.05
N HIS A 99 1.78 -14.85 6.83
CA HIS A 99 2.63 -15.35 5.75
C HIS A 99 3.66 -14.31 5.30
N ASP A 100 3.25 -13.05 5.26
CA ASP A 100 4.11 -11.96 4.83
C ASP A 100 5.21 -11.68 5.87
N LEU A 101 4.87 -11.78 7.17
CA LEU A 101 5.86 -11.74 8.25
C LEU A 101 6.90 -12.85 8.13
N ARG A 102 6.47 -14.10 7.90
CA ARG A 102 7.40 -15.22 7.68
C ARG A 102 8.30 -15.00 6.48
N SER A 103 7.74 -14.51 5.37
CA SER A 103 8.54 -14.19 4.17
C SER A 103 9.59 -13.10 4.48
N CYS A 104 9.22 -12.11 5.29
CA CYS A 104 10.15 -11.08 5.77
C CYS A 104 11.27 -11.68 6.64
N ASP A 105 10.95 -12.58 7.57
CA ASP A 105 11.96 -13.27 8.39
C ASP A 105 12.90 -14.14 7.54
N GLU A 106 12.35 -14.91 6.60
CA GLU A 106 13.08 -15.80 5.70
C GLU A 106 14.04 -15.05 4.77
N SER A 107 13.75 -13.78 4.46
CA SER A 107 14.62 -12.96 3.61
C SER A 107 15.94 -12.58 4.28
N GLY A 108 16.04 -12.68 5.61
CA GLY A 108 17.23 -12.29 6.36
C GLY A 108 17.54 -10.79 6.39
N LYS A 109 16.68 -9.94 5.81
CA LYS A 109 16.90 -8.49 5.74
C LYS A 109 16.72 -7.82 7.09
N SER A 110 17.61 -6.89 7.42
CA SER A 110 17.48 -6.06 8.61
C SER A 110 16.32 -5.07 8.48
N PRO A 111 15.80 -4.54 9.60
CA PRO A 111 14.79 -3.48 9.56
C PRO A 111 15.26 -2.25 8.77
N GLU A 112 16.51 -1.84 8.92
CA GLU A 112 17.11 -0.72 8.18
C GLU A 112 17.12 -0.98 6.67
N GLU A 113 17.44 -2.21 6.25
CA GLU A 113 17.37 -2.60 4.85
C GLU A 113 15.93 -2.55 4.33
N LEU A 114 14.96 -3.11 5.07
CA LEU A 114 13.54 -3.07 4.69
C LEU A 114 13.02 -1.65 4.53
N TYR A 115 13.40 -0.74 5.43
CA TYR A 115 13.09 0.68 5.33
C TYR A 115 13.67 1.28 4.04
N ASN A 116 14.97 1.11 3.82
CA ASN A 116 15.64 1.67 2.65
C ASN A 116 15.07 1.12 1.33
N LEU A 117 14.75 -0.17 1.28
CA LEU A 117 14.10 -0.79 0.13
C LEU A 117 12.71 -0.19 -0.12
N SER A 118 11.94 -0.02 0.96
CA SER A 118 10.60 0.56 0.93
C SER A 118 10.60 1.97 0.35
N ILE A 119 11.43 2.87 0.88
CA ILE A 119 11.47 4.28 0.48
C ILE A 119 11.97 4.43 -0.96
N LYS A 120 12.99 3.67 -1.35
CA LYS A 120 13.49 3.68 -2.74
C LYS A 120 12.49 3.14 -3.76
N ASN A 121 11.52 2.33 -3.31
CA ASN A 121 10.59 1.62 -4.20
C ASN A 121 9.13 1.74 -3.73
N PRO A 122 8.53 2.94 -3.75
CA PRO A 122 7.23 3.17 -3.14
C PRO A 122 6.07 2.50 -3.89
N MET A 123 6.28 2.05 -5.14
CA MET A 123 5.29 1.31 -5.91
C MET A 123 5.18 -0.16 -5.50
N HIS A 124 6.29 -0.77 -5.08
CA HIS A 124 6.36 -2.22 -4.84
C HIS A 124 5.72 -2.60 -3.51
N THR A 125 5.10 -3.77 -3.46
CA THR A 125 4.60 -4.37 -2.22
C THR A 125 5.76 -4.89 -1.37
N MET A 126 5.52 -5.13 -0.08
CA MET A 126 6.54 -5.75 0.78
C MET A 126 7.01 -7.08 0.19
N ILE A 127 6.09 -7.94 -0.26
CA ILE A 127 6.45 -9.23 -0.86
C ILE A 127 7.33 -9.07 -2.09
N GLY A 128 7.01 -8.13 -2.99
CA GLY A 128 7.86 -7.86 -4.15
C GLY A 128 9.26 -7.41 -3.76
N LEU A 129 9.39 -6.61 -2.70
CA LEU A 129 10.69 -6.13 -2.20
C LEU A 129 11.45 -7.13 -1.34
N VAL A 130 10.80 -8.16 -0.84
CA VAL A 130 11.42 -9.12 0.09
C VAL A 130 11.76 -10.41 -0.65
N LYS A 131 10.92 -10.85 -1.59
CA LYS A 131 11.12 -12.08 -2.37
C LYS A 131 11.82 -11.82 -3.70
N ASP A 132 11.50 -10.73 -4.37
CA ASP A 132 11.92 -10.51 -5.76
C ASP A 132 13.04 -9.44 -5.85
N TRP A 133 13.59 -8.98 -4.72
CA TRP A 133 14.57 -7.87 -4.71
C TRP A 133 15.78 -8.12 -5.58
N ASP A 134 16.38 -9.30 -5.49
CA ASP A 134 17.60 -9.61 -6.26
C ASP A 134 17.30 -9.60 -7.77
N ILE A 135 16.06 -9.89 -8.16
CA ILE A 135 15.57 -9.78 -9.54
C ILE A 135 15.36 -8.29 -9.88
N LEU A 136 14.66 -7.54 -9.02
CA LEU A 136 14.38 -6.11 -9.23
C LEU A 136 15.65 -5.26 -9.31
N GLU A 137 16.65 -5.51 -8.47
CA GLU A 137 17.94 -4.81 -8.50
C GLU A 137 18.70 -5.07 -9.81
N SER A 138 18.60 -6.29 -10.35
CA SER A 138 19.18 -6.63 -11.64
C SER A 138 18.49 -5.88 -12.79
N GLU A 139 17.16 -5.77 -12.76
CA GLU A 139 16.37 -5.06 -13.77
C GLU A 139 16.58 -3.54 -13.73
N ILE A 140 16.64 -2.95 -12.53
CA ILE A 140 16.95 -1.52 -12.33
C ILE A 140 18.35 -1.21 -12.87
N ASN A 141 19.35 -2.01 -12.52
CA ASN A 141 20.73 -1.80 -12.99
C ASN A 141 20.86 -1.94 -14.52
N ILE A 142 20.09 -2.83 -15.14
CA ILE A 142 20.02 -2.95 -16.60
C ILE A 142 19.38 -1.70 -17.21
N LYS A 143 18.27 -1.21 -16.65
CA LYS A 143 17.56 -0.04 -17.16
C LYS A 143 18.41 1.24 -17.04
N THR A 144 19.07 1.47 -15.92
CA THR A 144 19.97 2.62 -15.72
C THR A 144 21.18 2.58 -16.65
N LYS A 145 21.74 1.39 -16.92
CA LYS A 145 22.78 1.23 -17.94
C LYS A 145 22.28 1.63 -19.31
N LEU A 146 21.11 1.14 -19.73
CA LEU A 146 20.55 1.45 -21.05
C LEU A 146 20.25 2.96 -21.22
N GLU A 147 19.77 3.62 -20.17
CA GLU A 147 19.54 5.07 -20.18
C GLU A 147 20.85 5.89 -20.24
N SER A 148 21.98 5.35 -19.77
CA SER A 148 23.30 6.00 -19.90
C SER A 148 23.94 5.90 -21.30
N TYR A 149 23.34 5.12 -22.20
CA TYR A 149 23.78 4.95 -23.59
C TYR A 149 22.91 5.72 -24.60
N LEU A 150 21.91 6.47 -24.13
CA LEU A 150 21.05 7.35 -24.94
C LEU A 150 21.41 8.83 -24.69
#